data_AF-A0A961U345-F1
#
_entry.id   AF-A0A961U345-F1
#
_cell.length_a   1.000
_cell.length_b   1.000
_cell.length_c   1.000
_cell.angle_alpha   90.00
_cell.angle_beta   90.00
_cell.angle_gamma   90.00
#
_symmetry.space_group_name_H-M   'P 1'
#
loop_
_entity.id
_entity.type
_entity.pdbx_description
1 polymer ?
#
loop_
_entity_poly.entity_id
_entity_poly.type
_entity_poly.pdbx_seq_one_letter_code
_entity_poly.pdbx_strand_id
1 'polypeptide(L)'
;MSVRNDISGLLSFIGRDEVSRERLQDVIAEHLLPALEEFDLDHDELDDLLGEQWSGVLWGCGFEDFLSRRYDDENVVDHYLKRRGWKETVLNRAYFAALRDTPVSLYEVSDVQPGASMLLRDLLSDAEP
;
A
#
# COMPACT_ATOMS: atom_id res chain seq x y z
N MET A 1 21.39 7.65 11.73
CA MET A 1 20.19 6.79 11.80
C MET A 1 19.05 7.57 11.17
N SER A 2 18.59 7.19 9.98
CA SER A 2 17.41 7.81 9.37
C SER A 2 16.22 7.54 10.28
N VAL A 3 15.52 8.58 10.72
CA VAL A 3 14.26 8.42 11.47
C VAL A 3 13.28 7.82 10.48
N ARG A 4 12.93 6.54 10.68
CA ARG A 4 11.92 5.87 9.86
C ARG A 4 10.58 6.57 10.10
N ASN A 5 9.82 6.86 9.04
CA ASN A 5 8.48 7.41 9.19
C ASN A 5 7.62 6.38 9.94
N ASP A 6 6.86 6.85 10.92
CA ASP A 6 6.03 6.00 11.78
C ASP A 6 4.58 6.00 11.27
N ILE A 7 4.12 4.86 10.75
CA ILE A 7 2.76 4.67 10.21
C ILE A 7 1.74 4.23 11.29
N SER A 8 2.17 4.01 12.53
CA SER A 8 1.32 3.41 13.58
C SER A 8 0.07 4.23 13.87
N GLY A 9 0.19 5.57 13.80
CA GLY A 9 -0.93 6.49 13.99
C GLY A 9 -2.02 6.34 12.92
N LEU A 10 -1.61 6.16 11.66
CA LEU A 10 -2.50 5.95 10.52
C LEU A 10 -3.17 4.58 10.59
N LEU A 11 -2.41 3.51 10.86
CA LEU A 11 -2.95 2.16 11.05
C LEU A 11 -3.98 2.12 12.18
N SER A 12 -3.67 2.75 13.33
CA SER A 12 -4.60 2.82 14.46
C SER A 12 -5.87 3.61 14.13
N PHE A 13 -5.77 4.62 13.25
CA PHE A 13 -6.93 5.37 12.79
C PHE A 13 -7.82 4.51 11.89
N ILE A 14 -7.26 3.88 10.87
CA ILE A 14 -7.97 3.00 9.94
C ILE A 14 -8.65 1.86 10.70
N GLY A 15 -7.94 1.20 11.62
CA GLY A 15 -8.50 0.09 12.40
C GLY A 15 -9.65 0.48 13.35
N ARG A 16 -9.83 1.77 13.66
CA ARG A 16 -10.92 2.27 14.53
C ARG A 16 -12.08 2.90 13.74
N ASP A 17 -11.84 3.33 12.51
CA ASP A 17 -12.84 3.91 11.63
C ASP A 17 -13.45 2.79 10.79
N GLU A 18 -14.71 2.43 11.09
CA GLU A 18 -15.37 1.26 10.52
C GLU A 18 -15.39 1.29 8.98
N VAL A 19 -15.75 2.44 8.40
CA VAL A 19 -15.79 2.64 6.95
C VAL A 19 -14.39 2.48 6.33
N SER A 20 -13.35 3.06 6.93
CA SER A 20 -11.98 2.89 6.43
C SER A 20 -11.49 1.45 6.54
N ARG A 21 -11.85 0.75 7.61
CA ARG A 21 -11.49 -0.66 7.82
C ARG A 21 -12.16 -1.57 6.79
N GLU A 22 -13.45 -1.39 6.54
CA GLU A 22 -14.19 -2.16 5.52
C GLU A 22 -13.59 -1.92 4.14
N ARG A 23 -13.38 -0.65 3.76
CA ARG A 23 -12.75 -0.32 2.48
C ARG A 23 -11.36 -0.93 2.29
N LEU A 24 -10.54 -0.98 3.35
CA LEU A 24 -9.24 -1.66 3.29
C LEU A 24 -9.40 -3.16 3.05
N GLN A 25 -10.37 -3.81 3.71
CA GLN A 25 -10.66 -5.22 3.50
C GLN A 25 -11.13 -5.49 2.06
N ASP A 26 -11.99 -4.64 1.52
CA ASP A 26 -12.45 -4.73 0.13
C ASP A 26 -11.28 -4.62 -0.85
N VAL A 27 -10.37 -3.65 -0.65
CA VAL A 27 -9.18 -3.48 -1.49
C VAL A 27 -8.28 -4.71 -1.46
N ILE A 28 -8.03 -5.26 -0.27
CA ILE A 28 -7.21 -6.48 -0.13
C ILE A 28 -7.89 -7.66 -0.83
N ALA A 29 -9.20 -7.80 -0.66
CA ALA A 29 -9.98 -8.84 -1.33
C ALA A 29 -9.94 -8.70 -2.86
N GLU A 30 -10.03 -7.49 -3.41
CA GLU A 30 -9.91 -7.25 -4.85
C GLU A 30 -8.55 -7.71 -5.42
N HIS A 31 -7.47 -7.58 -4.64
CA HIS A 31 -6.14 -8.06 -5.05
C HIS A 31 -5.98 -9.58 -4.93
N LEU A 32 -6.58 -10.20 -3.91
CA LEU A 32 -6.32 -11.60 -3.57
C LEU A 32 -7.37 -12.58 -4.11
N LEU A 33 -8.67 -12.25 -4.01
CA LEU A 33 -9.76 -13.17 -4.35
C LEU A 33 -9.66 -13.70 -5.78
N PRO A 34 -9.37 -12.90 -6.83
CA PRO A 34 -9.28 -13.44 -8.18
C PRO A 34 -8.23 -14.53 -8.33
N ALA A 35 -7.08 -14.39 -7.64
CA ALA A 35 -6.04 -15.40 -7.66
C ALA A 35 -6.43 -16.63 -6.83
N LEU A 36 -6.99 -16.42 -5.64
CA LEU A 36 -7.47 -17.51 -4.78
C LEU A 36 -8.52 -18.37 -5.49
N GLU A 37 -9.49 -17.74 -6.17
CA GLU A 37 -10.51 -18.44 -6.95
C GLU A 37 -9.93 -19.19 -8.15
N GLU A 38 -9.00 -18.59 -8.90
CA GLU A 38 -8.36 -19.24 -10.07
C GLU A 38 -7.57 -20.49 -9.67
N PHE A 39 -6.94 -20.47 -8.49
CA PHE A 39 -6.12 -21.57 -8.01
C PHE A 39 -6.85 -22.52 -7.04
N ASP A 40 -8.14 -22.30 -6.78
CA ASP A 40 -8.96 -23.06 -5.81
C ASP A 40 -8.29 -23.12 -4.43
N LEU A 41 -7.85 -21.95 -3.94
CA LEU A 41 -7.14 -21.76 -2.68
C LEU A 41 -7.98 -21.00 -1.67
N ASP A 42 -7.92 -21.42 -0.41
CA ASP A 42 -8.36 -20.63 0.72
C ASP A 42 -7.25 -19.65 1.15
N HIS A 43 -7.62 -18.56 1.83
CA HIS A 43 -6.66 -17.54 2.25
C HIS A 43 -5.63 -18.07 3.26
N ASP A 44 -6.02 -18.99 4.14
CA ASP A 44 -5.12 -19.61 5.12
C ASP A 44 -4.11 -20.58 4.49
N GLU A 45 -4.34 -21.03 3.25
CA GLU A 45 -3.39 -21.86 2.50
C GLU A 45 -2.23 -21.05 1.89
N LEU A 46 -2.36 -19.71 1.81
CA LEU A 46 -1.30 -18.85 1.27
C LEU A 46 0.00 -18.93 2.08
N ASP A 47 -0.11 -19.05 3.40
CA ASP A 47 1.06 -19.13 4.28
C ASP A 47 1.85 -20.42 4.06
N ASP A 48 1.15 -21.54 3.83
CA ASP A 48 1.77 -22.83 3.51
C ASP A 48 2.37 -22.83 2.09
N LEU A 49 1.71 -22.17 1.13
CA LEU A 49 2.13 -22.15 -0.27
C LEU A 49 3.32 -21.20 -0.54
N LEU A 50 3.28 -19.98 0.01
CA LEU A 50 4.25 -18.93 -0.27
C LEU A 50 5.26 -18.77 0.88
N GLY A 51 4.87 -19.12 2.10
CA GLY A 51 5.59 -18.88 3.35
C GLY A 51 5.00 -17.70 4.12
N GLU A 52 4.92 -17.82 5.45
CA GLU A 52 4.32 -16.85 6.38
C GLU A 52 4.76 -15.38 6.16
N GLN A 53 5.99 -15.15 5.67
CA GLN A 53 6.48 -13.81 5.41
C GLN A 53 5.67 -13.05 4.33
N TRP A 54 5.01 -13.76 3.41
CA TRP A 54 4.34 -13.15 2.27
C TRP A 54 2.95 -12.63 2.59
N SER A 55 2.24 -13.21 3.57
CA SER A 55 0.94 -12.69 4.00
C SER A 55 1.01 -11.21 4.42
N GLY A 56 2.05 -10.85 5.17
CA GLY A 56 2.30 -9.44 5.52
C GLY A 56 2.66 -8.54 4.33
N VAL A 57 3.36 -9.08 3.33
CA VAL A 57 3.73 -8.34 2.10
C VAL A 57 2.50 -8.09 1.24
N LEU A 58 1.69 -9.12 1.00
CA LEU A 58 0.45 -9.05 0.22
C LEU A 58 -0.56 -8.09 0.86
N TRP A 59 -0.71 -8.17 2.18
CA TRP A 59 -1.52 -7.21 2.94
C TRP A 59 -0.98 -5.77 2.77
N GLY A 60 0.35 -5.61 2.82
CA GLY A 60 1.02 -4.33 2.59
C GLY A 60 0.72 -3.73 1.21
N CYS A 61 0.70 -4.55 0.15
CA CYS A 61 0.33 -4.10 -1.20
C CYS A 61 -1.10 -3.56 -1.27
N GLY A 62 -2.07 -4.29 -0.71
CA GLY A 62 -3.46 -3.81 -0.65
C GLY A 62 -3.61 -2.56 0.23
N PHE A 63 -2.86 -2.48 1.32
CA PHE A 63 -2.80 -1.28 2.16
C PHE A 63 -2.27 -0.06 1.40
N GLU A 64 -1.16 -0.19 0.68
CA GLU A 64 -0.58 0.91 -0.10
C GLU A 64 -1.51 1.38 -1.22
N ASP A 65 -2.17 0.45 -1.93
CA ASP A 65 -3.21 0.79 -2.92
C ASP A 65 -4.35 1.58 -2.26
N PHE A 66 -4.88 1.08 -1.14
CA PHE A 66 -5.95 1.76 -0.40
C PHE A 66 -5.60 3.21 -0.01
N LEU A 67 -4.34 3.48 0.35
CA LEU A 67 -3.91 4.85 0.66
C LEU A 67 -3.98 5.79 -0.54
N SER A 68 -3.91 5.28 -1.76
CA SER A 68 -3.97 6.08 -3.00
C SER A 68 -5.40 6.28 -3.53
N ARG A 69 -6.33 5.36 -3.22
CA ARG A 69 -7.71 5.39 -3.72
C ARG A 69 -8.54 6.56 -3.19
N ARG A 70 -9.51 7.03 -3.98
CA ARG A 70 -10.49 8.06 -3.58
C ARG A 70 -11.91 7.49 -3.65
N TYR A 71 -12.71 7.82 -2.65
CA TYR A 71 -14.11 7.43 -2.54
C TYR A 71 -14.96 8.69 -2.38
N ASP A 72 -15.82 8.99 -3.35
CA ASP A 72 -16.61 10.23 -3.38
C ASP A 72 -15.74 11.49 -3.16
N ASP A 73 -14.61 11.56 -3.87
CA ASP A 73 -13.56 12.58 -3.76
C ASP A 73 -12.79 12.64 -2.42
N GLU A 74 -13.11 11.80 -1.43
CA GLU A 74 -12.40 11.69 -0.15
C GLU A 74 -11.36 10.56 -0.15
N ASN A 75 -10.17 10.85 0.38
CA ASN A 75 -9.11 9.87 0.55
C ASN A 75 -8.80 9.65 2.04
N VAL A 76 -8.43 8.43 2.43
CA VAL A 76 -8.20 8.07 3.83
C VAL A 76 -7.05 8.85 4.47
N VAL A 77 -6.00 9.17 3.72
CA VAL A 77 -4.88 9.99 4.20
C VAL A 77 -5.35 11.42 4.45
N ASP A 78 -6.12 12.01 3.52
CA ASP A 78 -6.69 13.34 3.69
C ASP A 78 -7.59 13.41 4.94
N HIS A 79 -8.44 12.40 5.10
CA HIS A 79 -9.35 12.26 6.25
C HIS A 79 -8.58 12.12 7.57
N TYR A 80 -7.56 11.27 7.59
CA TYR A 80 -6.68 11.09 8.74
C TYR A 80 -5.93 12.37 9.11
N LEU A 81 -5.27 13.02 8.15
CA LEU A 81 -4.50 14.24 8.38
C LEU A 81 -5.39 15.39 8.86
N LYS A 82 -6.62 15.50 8.34
CA LYS A 82 -7.62 16.47 8.82
C LYS A 82 -7.99 16.26 10.29
N ARG A 83 -8.12 15.01 10.74
CA ARG A 83 -8.51 14.68 12.14
C ARG A 83 -7.33 14.64 13.11
N ARG A 84 -6.16 14.19 12.67
CA ARG A 84 -5.02 13.82 13.53
C ARG A 84 -3.68 14.38 13.10
N GLY A 85 -3.58 15.05 11.95
CA GLY A 85 -2.31 15.55 11.42
C GLY A 85 -1.56 16.55 12.32
N TRP A 86 -2.23 17.16 13.31
CA TRP A 86 -1.56 18.00 14.31
C TRP A 86 -0.71 17.20 15.32
N LYS A 87 -0.96 15.89 15.46
CA LYS A 87 -0.14 14.98 16.28
C LYS A 87 1.05 14.39 15.52
N GLU A 88 1.09 14.59 14.20
CA GLU A 88 2.11 14.03 13.33
C GLU A 88 3.30 14.97 13.16
N THR A 89 4.48 14.37 12.97
CA THR A 89 5.68 15.12 12.59
C THR A 89 5.52 15.68 11.17
N VAL A 90 6.30 16.71 10.83
CA VAL A 90 6.32 17.24 9.45
C VAL A 90 6.70 16.16 8.44
N LEU A 91 7.65 15.28 8.79
CA LEU A 91 8.10 14.17 7.95
C LEU A 91 7.00 13.13 7.73
N ASN A 92 6.29 12.70 8.77
CA ASN A 92 5.18 11.75 8.63
C ASN A 92 4.07 12.32 7.74
N ARG A 93 3.69 13.59 7.93
CA ARG A 93 2.66 14.22 7.08
C ARG A 93 3.06 14.24 5.61
N ALA A 94 4.30 14.62 5.31
CA ALA A 94 4.82 14.63 3.95
C ALA A 94 4.87 13.21 3.36
N TYR A 95 5.29 12.23 4.17
CA TYR A 95 5.33 10.83 3.78
C TYR A 95 3.94 10.28 3.44
N PHE A 96 2.93 10.52 4.28
CA PHE A 96 1.57 10.05 3.99
C PHE A 96 0.99 10.72 2.75
N ALA A 97 1.20 12.03 2.58
CA ALA A 97 0.77 12.72 1.36
C ALA A 97 1.44 12.15 0.11
N ALA A 98 2.73 11.79 0.19
CA ALA A 98 3.42 11.13 -0.92
C ALA A 98 2.85 9.74 -1.22
N LEU A 99 2.55 8.92 -0.20
CA LEU A 99 1.91 7.62 -0.39
C LEU A 99 0.54 7.74 -1.07
N ARG A 100 -0.26 8.73 -0.67
CA ARG A 100 -1.55 9.02 -1.33
C ARG A 100 -1.41 9.27 -2.83
N ASP A 101 -0.34 9.97 -3.23
CA ASP A 101 -0.13 10.38 -4.62
C ASP A 101 0.71 9.37 -5.42
N THR A 102 1.08 8.23 -4.82
CA THR A 102 1.89 7.18 -5.46
C THR A 102 0.99 5.99 -5.78
N PRO A 103 0.63 5.77 -7.06
CA PRO A 103 -0.12 4.59 -7.45
C PRO A 103 0.72 3.32 -7.27
N VAL A 104 0.06 2.20 -6.96
CA VAL A 104 0.71 0.88 -6.98
C VAL A 104 1.10 0.54 -8.40
N SER A 105 2.32 0.03 -8.56
CA SER A 105 2.92 -0.29 -9.84
C SER A 105 3.89 -1.47 -9.68
N LEU A 106 4.19 -2.16 -10.79
CA LEU A 106 5.17 -3.24 -10.84
C LEU A 106 6.30 -2.84 -11.77
N TYR A 107 7.49 -2.62 -11.21
CA TYR A 107 8.65 -2.19 -12.00
C TYR A 107 9.59 -3.35 -12.32
N GLU A 108 9.94 -3.47 -13.58
CA GLU A 108 11.06 -4.29 -14.04
C GLU A 108 12.35 -3.46 -13.98
N VAL A 109 13.40 -4.03 -13.39
CA VAL A 109 14.76 -3.46 -13.48
C VAL A 109 15.37 -3.91 -14.80
N SER A 110 15.34 -3.05 -15.82
CA SER A 110 15.80 -3.39 -17.17
C SER A 110 17.31 -3.19 -17.37
N ASP A 111 17.95 -2.30 -16.60
CA ASP A 111 19.41 -2.08 -16.60
C ASP A 111 19.89 -1.54 -15.24
N VAL A 112 21.15 -1.80 -14.89
CA VAL A 112 21.74 -1.39 -13.60
C VAL A 112 23.16 -0.83 -13.80
N GLN A 113 23.40 0.37 -13.27
CA GLN A 113 24.72 0.92 -13.04
C GLN A 113 25.05 0.85 -11.54
N PRO A 114 25.87 -0.13 -11.10
CA PRO A 114 26.12 -0.36 -9.68
C PRO A 114 26.63 0.89 -8.96
N GLY A 115 25.97 1.25 -7.85
CA GLY A 115 26.31 2.41 -7.03
C GLY A 115 25.88 3.76 -7.61
N ALA A 116 25.19 3.78 -8.75
CA ALA A 116 24.76 5.01 -9.41
C ALA A 116 23.26 5.03 -9.72
N SER A 117 22.77 4.09 -10.54
CA SER A 117 21.40 4.14 -11.05
C SER A 117 20.88 2.77 -11.49
N MET A 118 19.58 2.70 -11.74
CA MET A 118 18.91 1.60 -12.43
C MET A 118 17.84 2.18 -13.35
N LEU A 119 17.53 1.47 -14.44
CA LEU A 119 16.41 1.78 -15.32
C LEU A 119 15.20 0.97 -14.87
N LEU A 120 14.09 1.64 -14.61
CA LEU A 120 12.85 1.03 -14.13
C LEU A 120 11.77 1.17 -15.19
N ARG A 121 11.34 0.04 -15.76
CA ARG A 121 10.18 0.01 -16.64
C ARG A 121 8.95 -0.34 -15.82
N ASP A 122 7.97 0.55 -15.80
CA ASP A 122 6.65 0.24 -15.25
C ASP A 122 5.96 -0.80 -16.17
N LEU A 123 5.54 -1.93 -15.60
CA LEU A 123 4.84 -3.00 -16.33
C LEU A 123 3.31 -2.82 -16.31
N LEU A 124 2.80 -1.94 -15.47
CA LEU A 124 1.37 -1.64 -15.32
C LEU A 124 0.98 -0.28 -15.93
N SER A 125 1.97 0.50 -16.38
CA SER A 125 1.80 1.79 -17.04
C SER A 125 2.59 1.83 -18.35
N ASP A 126 2.11 2.60 -19.32
CA ASP A 126 2.82 2.85 -20.59
C ASP A 126 3.87 3.98 -20.48
N ALA A 127 4.29 4.35 -19.27
CA ALA A 127 5.29 5.38 -19.05
C ALA A 127 6.69 4.94 -19.56
N GLU A 128 7.42 5.85 -20.19
CA GLU A 128 8.81 5.58 -20.58
C GLU A 128 9.71 5.41 -19.34
N PRO A 129 10.64 4.42 -19.36
CA PRO A 129 11.60 4.18 -18.27
C PRO A 129 12.62 5.29 -17.99
#